data_AF-A0A2V5M813-F1
#
_entry.id   AF-A0A2V5M813-F1
#
_cell.length_a   1.000
_cell.length_b   1.000
_cell.length_c   1.000
_cell.angle_alpha   90.00
_cell.angle_beta   90.00
_cell.angle_gamma   90.00
#
_symmetry.space_group_name_H-M   'P 1'
#
loop_
_entity.id
_entity.type
_entity.pdbx_description
1 polymer ?
#
loop_
_entity_poly.entity_id
_entity_poly.type
_entity_poly.pdbx_seq_one_letter_code
_entity_poly.pdbx_strand_id
1 'polypeptide(L)' 'MSTSIAEQTKMDREEIEHRVRDLGQWFHNLNIAGVQTAPDHFLGDYPSVKWQRFQQA' A
#
# COMPACT_ATOMS: atom_id res chain seq x y z
N MET A 1 -31.74 8.90 10.88
CA MET A 1 -30.64 9.45 10.06
C MET A 1 -29.91 8.27 9.44
N SER A 2 -30.33 7.86 8.24
CA SER A 2 -29.71 6.75 7.52
C SER A 2 -28.47 7.28 6.81
N THR A 3 -27.31 7.14 7.43
CA THR A 3 -26.05 7.38 6.73
C THR A 3 -25.90 6.29 5.69
N SER A 4 -25.86 6.68 4.42
CA SER A 4 -25.55 5.79 3.32
C SER A 4 -24.20 5.11 3.58
N ILE A 5 -24.21 3.80 3.70
CA ILE A 5 -23.03 2.92 3.81
C ILE A 5 -22.07 3.03 2.61
N ALA A 6 -22.41 3.81 1.58
CA ALA A 6 -21.66 3.95 0.35
C ALA A 6 -20.71 5.17 0.30
N GLU A 7 -20.69 6.04 1.31
CA GLU A 7 -19.80 7.22 1.36
C GLU A 7 -18.60 6.96 2.29
N GLN A 8 -18.02 5.77 2.18
CA GLN A 8 -16.81 5.42 2.92
C GLN A 8 -15.63 6.14 2.26
N THR A 9 -15.20 7.21 2.92
CA THR A 9 -14.26 8.24 2.49
C THR A 9 -13.00 7.69 1.82
N LYS A 10 -12.74 8.15 0.60
CA LYS A 10 -11.43 8.04 -0.03
C LYS A 10 -10.43 8.82 0.84
N MET A 11 -9.52 8.11 1.52
CA MET A 11 -8.43 8.74 2.25
C MET A 11 -7.56 9.54 1.29
N ASP A 12 -7.08 10.70 1.74
CA ASP A 12 -6.06 11.43 0.99
C ASP A 12 -4.70 10.72 1.11
N ARG A 13 -3.76 11.10 0.25
CA ARG A 13 -2.45 10.46 0.17
C ARG A 13 -1.65 10.65 1.47
N GLU A 14 -1.73 11.81 2.10
CA GLU A 14 -0.98 12.14 3.31
C GLU A 14 -1.45 11.31 4.51
N GLU A 15 -2.76 11.11 4.62
CA GLU A 15 -3.37 10.24 5.62
C GLU A 15 -2.93 8.78 5.43
N ILE A 16 -2.83 8.33 4.18
CA ILE A 16 -2.30 6.99 3.86
C ILE A 16 -0.82 6.90 4.27
N GLU A 17 0.02 7.88 3.92
CA GLU A 17 1.44 7.93 4.32
C GLU A 17 1.60 7.94 5.85
N HIS A 18 0.72 8.63 6.58
CA HIS A 18 0.71 8.63 8.04
C HIS A 18 0.39 7.24 8.59
N ARG A 19 -0.73 6.63 8.15
CA ARG A 19 -1.14 5.31 8.66
C ARG A 19 -0.16 4.21 8.30
N VAL A 20 0.44 4.26 7.10
CA VAL A 20 1.49 3.33 6.69
C VAL A 20 2.67 3.37 7.67
N ARG A 21 3.11 4.58 8.09
CA ARG A 21 4.18 4.75 9.07
C ARG A 21 3.78 4.30 10.47
N ASP A 22 2.56 4.60 10.92
CA ASP A 22 2.07 4.23 12.26
C ASP A 22 1.96 2.72 12.46
N LEU A 23 1.65 1.97 11.38
CA LEU A 23 1.57 0.52 11.41
C LEU A 23 2.95 -0.16 11.53
N GLY A 24 4.04 0.61 11.47
CA GLY A 24 5.39 0.13 11.62
C GLY A 24 6.02 -0.34 10.30
N GLN A 25 7.02 -1.22 10.40
CA GLN A 25 7.74 -1.69 9.23
C GLN A 25 6.91 -2.70 8.43
N TRP A 26 6.75 -2.43 7.13
CA TRP A 26 6.11 -3.32 6.20
C TRP A 26 7.12 -4.27 5.57
N PHE A 27 6.73 -5.53 5.40
CA PHE A 27 7.53 -6.52 4.69
C PHE A 27 7.34 -6.45 3.16
N HIS A 28 6.14 -6.11 2.70
CA HIS A 28 5.86 -5.91 1.28
C HIS A 28 5.90 -4.44 0.95
N ASN A 29 6.48 -4.09 -0.19
CA ASN A 29 6.36 -2.78 -0.81
C ASN A 29 5.11 -2.76 -1.70
N LEU A 30 3.98 -2.36 -1.14
CA LEU A 30 2.71 -2.21 -1.83
C LEU A 30 2.50 -0.74 -2.20
N ASN A 31 1.90 -0.52 -3.37
CA ASN A 31 1.41 0.79 -3.77
C ASN A 31 -0.04 0.98 -3.30
N ILE A 32 -0.23 1.78 -2.25
CA ILE A 32 -1.55 2.15 -1.72
C ILE A 32 -1.84 3.60 -2.16
N ALA A 33 -2.64 3.77 -3.21
CA ALA A 33 -3.03 5.08 -3.75
C ALA A 33 -1.85 6.04 -4.04
N GLY A 34 -0.72 5.50 -4.51
CA GLY A 34 0.51 6.25 -4.79
C GLY A 34 1.55 6.20 -3.67
N VAL A 35 1.21 5.65 -2.51
CA VAL A 35 2.10 5.51 -1.36
C VAL A 35 2.77 4.15 -1.37
N GLN A 36 4.10 4.13 -1.34
CA GLN A 36 4.89 2.91 -1.19
C GLN A 36 5.03 2.58 0.30
N THR A 37 4.70 1.35 0.70
CA THR A 37 4.75 0.95 2.11
C THR A 37 6.16 0.61 2.60
N ALA A 38 7.07 0.23 1.70
CA ALA A 38 8.45 -0.13 2.03
C ALA A 38 9.42 0.23 0.88
N PRO A 39 9.60 1.53 0.55
CA PRO A 39 10.40 1.96 -0.60
C PRO A 39 11.88 1.57 -0.49
N ASP A 40 12.41 1.47 0.73
CA ASP A 40 13.81 1.12 1.00
C ASP A 40 13.98 -0.35 1.43
N HIS A 41 13.09 -1.25 0.99
CA HIS A 41 13.11 -2.65 1.40
C HIS A 41 14.38 -3.38 0.94
N PHE A 42 15.00 -4.18 1.83
CA PHE A 42 16.30 -4.82 1.60
C PHE A 42 16.32 -5.84 0.44
N LEU A 43 15.16 -6.31 -0.01
CA LEU A 43 15.00 -7.17 -1.19
C LEU A 43 14.70 -6.40 -2.50
N GLY A 44 14.80 -5.07 -2.48
CA GLY A 44 14.33 -4.19 -3.55
C GLY A 44 12.80 -4.06 -3.55
N ASP A 45 12.20 -3.85 -4.73
CA ASP A 45 10.74 -3.70 -4.92
C ASP A 45 9.99 -5.05 -4.78
N TYR A 46 10.07 -5.66 -3.59
CA TYR A 46 9.43 -6.92 -3.25
C TYR A 46 7.98 -6.67 -2.80
N PRO A 47 6.96 -7.40 -3.29
CA PRO A 47 7.05 -8.62 -4.11
C PRO A 47 6.95 -8.40 -5.62
N SER A 48 6.85 -7.17 -6.14
CA SER A 48 6.69 -6.86 -7.58
C SER A 48 7.71 -7.59 -8.46
N VAL A 49 8.98 -7.60 -8.04
CA VAL A 49 10.06 -8.33 -8.74
C VAL A 49 9.79 -9.83 -8.86
N LYS A 50 9.10 -10.46 -7.88
CA LYS A 50 8.73 -11.87 -7.95
C LYS A 50 7.51 -12.08 -8.86
N TRP A 51 6.49 -11.25 -8.74
CA TRP A 51 5.30 -11.36 -9.57
C TRP A 51 5.62 -11.21 -11.06
N GLN A 52 6.50 -10.27 -11.43
CA GLN A 52 6.97 -10.12 -12.81
C GLN A 52 7.58 -11.41 -13.38
N ARG A 53 8.20 -12.25 -12.54
CA ARG A 53 8.76 -13.55 -12.95
C ARG A 53 7.69 -14.62 -13.09
N PHE A 54 6.62 -14.56 -12.31
CA PHE A 54 5.55 -15.57 -12.30
C PHE A 54 4.36 -15.22 -13.19
N GLN A 55 4.21 -13.97 -13.63
CA GLN A 55 3.08 -13.51 -14.44
C GLN A 55 2.94 -14.22 -15.81
N GLN A 56 3.96 -15.00 -16.22
CA GLN A 56 4.01 -15.75 -17.48
C GLN A 56 3.93 -17.28 -17.28
N ALA A 57 3.71 -17.74 -16.03
CA ALA A 57 3.67 -19.15 -15.68
C ALA A 57 2.30 -19.79 -15.90
#